data_AF-A0AAP2CJ45-F1
#
_entry.id   AF-A0AAP2CJ45-F1
#
_cell.length_a   1.000
_cell.length_b   1.000
_cell.length_c   1.000
_cell.angle_alpha   90.00
_cell.angle_beta   90.00
_cell.angle_gamma   90.00
#
_symmetry.space_group_name_H-M   'P 1'
#
loop_
_entity.id
_entity.type
_entity.pdbx_description
1 polymer ?
#
loop_
_entity_poly.entity_id
_entity_poly.type
_entity_poly.pdbx_seq_one_letter_code
_entity_poly.pdbx_strand_id
1 'polypeptide(L)'
;MHNYVLTRYSIVANRRRAVVYAQDIMTMTGRSRSYAYKVLREIKVYYNKPKSHLVTIEEYVGFHGIPAQKVLEYLYEVIAD
;
A
#
# COMPACT_ATOMS: atom_id res chain seq x y z
N MET A 1 -9.87 -26.38 1.14
CA MET A 1 -8.74 -26.07 2.03
C MET A 1 -8.87 -24.61 2.44
N HIS A 2 -9.72 -24.37 3.43
CA HIS A 2 -10.22 -23.06 3.85
C HIS A 2 -9.27 -22.41 4.87
N ASN A 3 -8.86 -21.16 4.61
CA ASN A 3 -8.61 -20.08 5.58
C ASN A 3 -7.99 -20.46 6.95
N TYR A 4 -6.70 -20.79 7.01
CA TYR A 4 -6.04 -21.13 8.29
C TYR A 4 -5.16 -20.04 8.93
N VAL A 5 -5.01 -18.86 8.32
CA VAL A 5 -4.13 -17.80 8.89
C VAL A 5 -4.84 -16.48 9.17
N LEU A 6 -6.12 -16.34 8.79
CA LEU A 6 -6.86 -15.08 8.95
C LEU A 6 -7.70 -15.01 10.24
N THR A 7 -7.70 -16.04 11.08
CA THR A 7 -8.60 -16.16 12.24
C THR A 7 -8.04 -15.65 13.57
N ARG A 8 -6.81 -15.12 13.61
CA ARG A 8 -6.19 -14.58 14.84
C ARG A 8 -5.87 -13.09 14.82
N TYR A 9 -6.14 -12.40 13.73
CA TYR A 9 -5.95 -10.95 13.64
C TYR A 9 -7.31 -10.28 13.55
N SER A 10 -7.79 -9.77 14.69
CA SER A 10 -8.87 -8.80 14.75
C SER A 10 -8.38 -7.51 14.06
N ILE A 11 -8.50 -7.41 12.73
CA ILE A 11 -8.16 -6.16 12.01
C ILE A 11 -9.11 -5.10 12.55
N VAL A 12 -8.62 -4.26 13.47
CA VAL A 12 -9.45 -3.23 14.10
C VAL A 12 -10.07 -2.37 13.02
N ALA A 13 -11.36 -2.15 13.19
CA ALA A 13 -12.23 -1.48 12.25
C ALA A 13 -11.67 -0.12 11.81
N ASN A 14 -11.66 0.06 10.48
CA ASN A 14 -11.77 1.33 9.77
C ASN A 14 -10.53 1.97 9.14
N ARG A 15 -9.65 1.19 8.51
CA ARG A 15 -8.89 1.68 7.33
C ARG A 15 -8.70 0.59 6.26
N ARG A 16 -9.77 0.00 5.72
CA ARG A 16 -9.67 -0.84 4.51
C ARG A 16 -9.40 0.04 3.29
N ARG A 17 -8.16 0.53 3.13
CA ARG A 17 -7.76 1.37 2.00
C ARG A 17 -7.18 0.48 0.92
N ALA A 18 -7.76 0.53 -0.28
CA ALA A 18 -7.21 -0.15 -1.44
C ALA A 18 -6.12 0.67 -2.15
N VAL A 19 -5.82 1.88 -1.65
CA VAL A 19 -4.98 2.89 -2.31
C VAL A 19 -3.79 3.33 -1.46
N VAL A 20 -2.72 3.71 -2.14
CA VAL A 20 -1.48 4.23 -1.56
C VAL A 20 -1.42 5.75 -1.72
N TYR A 21 -1.18 6.45 -0.62
CA TYR A 21 -0.96 7.90 -0.60
C TYR A 21 0.53 8.24 -0.44
N ALA A 22 0.86 9.51 -0.68
CA ALA A 22 2.23 10.00 -0.51
C ALA A 22 2.75 9.75 0.91
N GLN A 23 1.89 9.92 1.93
CA GLN A 23 2.25 9.68 3.32
C GLN A 23 2.62 8.21 3.59
N ASP A 24 1.91 7.26 2.97
CA ASP A 24 2.21 5.83 3.09
C ASP A 24 3.60 5.53 2.53
N ILE A 25 3.92 6.08 1.35
CA ILE A 25 5.24 5.90 0.72
C ILE A 25 6.34 6.54 1.58
N MET A 26 6.09 7.71 2.14
CA MET A 26 7.04 8.36 3.06
C MET A 26 7.30 7.47 4.29
N THR A 27 6.26 6.94 4.91
CA THR A 27 6.37 6.04 6.06
C THR A 27 7.14 4.77 5.70
N MET A 28 6.82 4.12 4.58
CA MET A 28 7.47 2.88 4.15
C MET A 28 8.94 3.05 3.75
N THR A 29 9.31 4.20 3.18
CA THR A 29 10.63 4.40 2.55
C THR A 29 11.56 5.32 3.32
N GLY A 30 11.05 6.09 4.29
CA GLY A 30 11.80 7.16 4.98
C GLY A 30 12.19 8.33 4.07
N ARG A 31 11.62 8.42 2.85
CA ARG A 31 11.96 9.45 1.86
C ARG A 31 11.05 10.67 1.97
N SER A 32 11.46 11.75 1.29
CA SER A 32 10.74 13.02 1.29
C SER A 32 9.38 12.93 0.58
N ARG A 33 8.51 13.90 0.87
CA ARG A 33 7.20 14.05 0.20
C ARG A 33 7.34 14.18 -1.32
N SER A 34 8.33 14.93 -1.79
CA SER A 34 8.60 15.10 -3.22
C SER A 34 8.96 13.77 -3.90
N TYR A 35 9.73 12.92 -3.22
CA TYR A 35 10.02 11.57 -3.71
C TYR A 35 8.73 10.72 -3.79
N ALA A 36 7.88 10.76 -2.76
CA ALA A 36 6.62 10.04 -2.76
C ALA A 36 5.69 10.45 -3.92
N TYR A 37 5.56 11.75 -4.21
CA TYR A 37 4.80 12.22 -5.36
C TYR A 37 5.42 11.82 -6.70
N LYS A 38 6.75 11.79 -6.80
CA LYS A 38 7.45 11.28 -7.97
C LYS A 38 7.07 9.82 -8.22
N VAL A 39 7.14 8.96 -7.20
CA VAL A 39 6.76 7.54 -7.30
C VAL A 39 5.30 7.38 -7.72
N LEU A 40 4.36 8.11 -7.10
CA LEU A 40 2.95 8.05 -7.50
C LEU A 40 2.74 8.45 -8.97
N ARG A 41 3.49 9.42 -9.48
CA ARG A 41 3.43 9.82 -10.89
C ARG A 41 3.99 8.73 -11.80
N GLU A 42 5.13 8.14 -11.44
CA GLU A 42 5.77 7.07 -12.22
C GLU A 42 4.87 5.83 -12.33
N ILE A 43 4.24 5.42 -11.23
CA ILE A 43 3.28 4.31 -11.22
C ILE A 43 2.08 4.61 -12.13
N LYS A 44 1.52 5.83 -12.06
CA LYS A 44 0.43 6.22 -12.96
C LYS A 44 0.84 6.17 -14.42
N VAL A 45 2.05 6.62 -14.76
CA VAL A 45 2.57 6.53 -16.13
C VAL A 45 2.73 5.07 -16.56
N TYR A 46 3.30 4.22 -15.70
CA TYR A 46 3.51 2.80 -15.98
C TYR A 46 2.19 2.06 -16.29
N TYR A 47 1.14 2.31 -15.52
CA TYR A 47 -0.19 1.72 -15.74
C TYR A 47 -1.09 2.54 -16.69
N ASN A 48 -0.55 3.55 -17.36
CA ASN A 48 -1.27 4.44 -18.28
C ASN A 48 -2.54 5.08 -17.66
N LYS A 49 -2.46 5.50 -16.40
CA LYS A 49 -3.58 6.04 -15.62
C LYS A 49 -3.72 7.56 -15.77
N PRO A 50 -4.95 8.09 -15.85
CA PRO A 50 -5.21 9.52 -15.75
C PRO A 50 -4.65 10.14 -14.47
N LYS A 51 -4.26 11.43 -14.53
CA LYS A 51 -3.71 12.16 -13.37
C LYS A 51 -4.67 12.16 -12.17
N SER A 52 -5.97 12.18 -12.42
CA SER A 52 -7.04 12.15 -11.40
C SER A 52 -7.20 10.80 -10.70
N HIS A 53 -6.76 9.69 -11.31
CA HIS A 53 -6.91 8.37 -10.70
C HIS A 53 -5.92 8.18 -9.54
N LEU A 54 -6.31 7.38 -8.55
CA LEU A 54 -5.47 6.99 -7.43
C LEU A 54 -4.61 5.77 -7.77
N VAL A 55 -3.53 5.55 -7.03
CA VAL A 55 -2.69 4.35 -7.15
C VAL A 55 -3.19 3.31 -6.14
N THR A 56 -3.43 2.08 -6.59
CA THR A 56 -3.83 0.99 -5.69
C THR A 56 -2.62 0.37 -4.99
N ILE A 57 -2.86 -0.34 -3.89
CA ILE A 57 -1.81 -1.13 -3.21
C ILE A 57 -1.26 -2.18 -4.18
N GLU A 58 -2.13 -2.83 -4.96
CA GLU A 58 -1.77 -3.83 -5.98
C GLU A 58 -0.86 -3.25 -7.07
N GLU A 59 -1.17 -2.05 -7.57
CA GLU A 59 -0.33 -1.34 -8.55
C GLU A 59 1.02 -0.94 -7.95
N TYR A 60 1.04 -0.47 -6.71
CA TYR A 60 2.27 -0.12 -6.03
C TYR A 60 3.18 -1.34 -5.86
N VAL A 61 2.65 -2.46 -5.37
CA VAL A 61 3.44 -3.69 -5.16
C VAL A 61 3.86 -4.31 -6.48
N GLY A 62 3.01 -4.24 -7.51
CA GLY A 62 3.30 -4.71 -8.86
C GLY A 62 4.39 -3.90 -9.56
N PHE A 63 4.36 -2.58 -9.43
CA PHE A 63 5.39 -1.69 -9.97
C PHE A 63 6.76 -1.90 -9.31
N HIS A 64 6.78 -2.13 -8.00
CA HIS A 64 8.02 -2.30 -7.24
C HIS A 64 8.52 -3.75 -7.16
N GLY A 65 7.72 -4.73 -7.59
CA GLY A 65 8.08 -6.15 -7.49
C GLY A 65 8.23 -6.63 -6.03
N ILE A 66 7.47 -6.04 -5.10
CA ILE A 66 7.53 -6.37 -3.67
C ILE A 66 6.30 -7.18 -3.23
N PRO A 67 6.39 -8.07 -2.22
CA PRO A 67 5.21 -8.78 -1.73
C PRO A 67 4.20 -7.83 -1.08
N ALA A 68 2.91 -7.98 -1.44
CA ALA A 68 1.83 -7.18 -0.86
C ALA A 68 1.82 -7.27 0.67
N GLN A 69 2.04 -8.45 1.23
CA GLN A 69 2.07 -8.68 2.68
C GLN A 69 3.02 -7.73 3.42
N LYS A 70 4.23 -7.51 2.89
CA LYS A 70 5.20 -6.58 3.49
C LYS A 70 4.69 -5.14 3.51
N VAL A 71 4.02 -4.71 2.45
CA VAL A 71 3.41 -3.37 2.40
C VAL A 71 2.28 -3.26 3.40
N LEU A 72 1.43 -4.29 3.50
CA LEU A 72 0.31 -4.29 4.44
C LEU A 72 0.75 -4.20 5.90
N GLU A 73 1.88 -4.81 6.27
CA GLU A 73 2.48 -4.71 7.61
C GLU A 73 2.87 -3.28 8.00
N TYR A 74 3.25 -2.42 7.05
CA TYR A 74 3.53 -1.01 7.31
C TYR A 74 2.27 -0.15 7.36
N LEU A 75 1.21 -0.54 6.66
CA LEU A 75 0.00 0.26 6.51
C LEU A 75 -1.05 -0.02 7.59
N TYR A 76 -1.02 -1.23 8.14
CA TYR A 76 -1.99 -1.69 9.12
C TYR A 76 -1.27 -2.11 10.39
N GLU A 77 -1.67 -1.53 11.51
CA GLU A 77 -1.22 -1.99 12.81
C GLU A 77 -1.68 -3.43 13.02
N VAL A 78 -0.71 -4.31 13.25
CA VAL A 78 -0.96 -5.67 13.70
C VAL A 78 -1.01 -5.61 15.22
N ILE A 79 -2.20 -5.50 15.80
CA ILE A 79 -2.38 -5.69 17.23
C ILE A 79 -2.50 -7.19 17.47
N ALA A 80 -1.57 -7.74 18.25
CA ALA A 80 -1.69 -9.09 18.77
C ALA A 80 -2.58 -9.03 20.01
N ASP A 81 -3.72 -9.73 19.96
CA ASP A 81 -4.54 -10.03 21.14
C ASP A 81 -3.95 -11.25 21.89
#